data_AF-Q0EXC0-F1
#
_entry.id   AF-Q0EXC0-F1
#
_cell.length_a   1.000
_cell.length_b   1.000
_cell.length_c   1.000
_cell.angle_alpha   90.00
_cell.angle_beta   90.00
_cell.angle_gamma   90.00
#
_symmetry.space_group_name_H-M   'P 1'
#
loop_
_entity.id
_entity.type
_entity.pdbx_description
1 polymer ?
#
loop_
_entity_poly.entity_id
_entity_poly.type
_entity_poly.pdbx_seq_one_letter_code
_entity_poly.pdbx_strand_id
1 'polypeptide(L)'
;MKKLMMIAAVAALAMGTVTTATAGGFSTGRCKACHAVGKNKVGPDWAEVATAYGSAENLAKVFKDGFKVEDRKVAATNAKWKHKTGMMTGQFKHLIVGHEEEAANALFAAVKAGKI
;
A
#
# COMPACT_ATOMS: atom_id res chain seq x y z
N MET A 1 -31.46 34.58 38.86
CA MET A 1 -32.29 33.93 37.80
C MET A 1 -31.32 33.48 36.72
N LYS A 2 -30.86 32.23 36.81
CA LYS A 2 -31.37 31.07 36.08
C LYS A 2 -31.00 31.10 34.58
N LYS A 3 -30.00 30.26 34.24
CA LYS A 3 -29.93 29.37 33.06
C LYS A 3 -29.92 30.09 31.69
N LEU A 4 -28.93 29.98 30.82
CA LEU A 4 -28.47 28.76 30.14
C LEU A 4 -27.15 29.10 29.43
N MET A 5 -26.04 28.54 29.90
CA MET A 5 -24.85 28.30 29.07
C MET A 5 -24.86 26.81 28.82
N MET A 6 -25.12 26.37 27.58
CA MET A 6 -24.83 25.07 26.97
C MET A 6 -25.56 24.97 25.62
N ILE A 7 -25.03 24.12 24.72
CA ILE A 7 -25.43 23.79 23.33
C ILE A 7 -24.56 24.55 22.30
N ALA A 8 -23.75 23.93 21.45
CA ALA A 8 -23.29 22.55 21.35
C ALA A 8 -22.05 22.56 20.42
N ALA A 9 -20.88 22.18 20.93
CA ALA A 9 -19.77 21.75 20.08
C ALA A 9 -20.02 20.28 19.75
N VAL A 10 -20.68 20.00 18.62
CA VAL A 10 -20.77 18.65 18.08
C VAL A 10 -19.56 18.42 17.18
N ALA A 11 -18.40 18.28 17.80
CA ALA A 11 -17.24 17.62 17.21
C ALA A 11 -17.13 16.25 17.89
N ALA A 12 -17.89 15.28 17.39
CA ALA A 12 -17.63 13.88 17.68
C ALA A 12 -17.45 13.19 16.34
N LEU A 13 -16.16 13.02 16.02
CA LEU A 13 -15.59 12.12 15.03
C LEU A 13 -16.56 10.98 14.70
N ALA A 14 -16.92 10.87 13.43
CA ALA A 14 -17.36 9.61 12.89
C ALA A 14 -16.27 8.59 13.26
N MET A 15 -16.61 7.71 14.20
CA MET A 15 -15.88 6.50 14.54
C MET A 15 -15.96 5.57 13.35
N GLY A 16 -15.33 5.96 12.24
CA GLY A 16 -14.89 5.04 11.21
C GLY A 16 -13.79 4.24 11.86
N THR A 17 -14.12 3.00 12.18
CA THR A 17 -13.21 1.96 12.68
C THR A 17 -11.93 1.98 11.85
N VAL A 18 -10.89 2.67 12.34
CA VAL A 18 -9.52 2.31 12.04
C VAL A 18 -9.34 0.97 12.70
N THR A 19 -9.60 -0.10 11.95
CA THR A 19 -9.13 -1.43 12.25
C THR A 19 -7.61 -1.33 12.36
N THR A 20 -7.12 -1.12 13.57
CA THR A 20 -5.72 -1.35 13.91
C THR A 20 -5.50 -2.86 13.90
N ALA A 21 -5.43 -3.44 12.71
CA ALA A 21 -4.92 -4.79 12.52
C ALA A 21 -3.40 -4.73 12.72
N THR A 22 -2.99 -4.81 13.98
CA THR A 22 -1.60 -5.08 14.36
C THR A 22 -1.54 -6.44 15.04
N ALA A 23 -1.37 -7.49 14.25
CA ALA A 23 -0.87 -8.79 14.72
C ALA A 23 -0.39 -9.62 13.52
N GLY A 24 0.85 -9.36 13.08
CA GLY A 24 1.50 -10.06 11.97
C GLY A 24 2.16 -9.13 10.95
N GLY A 25 2.93 -8.13 11.40
CA GLY A 25 3.46 -7.07 10.52
C GLY A 25 4.20 -7.63 9.31
N PHE A 26 3.61 -7.50 8.12
CA PHE A 26 4.22 -7.93 6.86
C PHE A 26 5.64 -7.36 6.74
N SER A 27 6.63 -8.24 6.58
CA SER A 27 8.03 -7.83 6.43
C SER A 27 8.30 -7.38 5.00
N THR A 28 8.58 -6.09 4.83
CA THR A 28 9.00 -5.53 3.53
C THR A 28 10.42 -5.91 3.14
N GLY A 29 11.16 -6.66 3.97
CA GLY A 29 12.57 -6.99 3.75
C GLY A 29 12.85 -7.65 2.40
N ARG A 30 12.00 -8.58 1.96
CA ARG A 30 12.16 -9.23 0.64
C ARG A 30 11.85 -8.26 -0.51
N CYS A 31 10.94 -7.32 -0.30
CA CYS A 31 10.57 -6.30 -1.29
C CYS A 31 11.74 -5.35 -1.59
N LYS A 32 12.58 -5.06 -0.58
CA LYS A 32 13.82 -4.25 -0.71
C LYS A 32 14.84 -4.85 -1.67
N ALA A 33 14.81 -6.16 -1.90
CA ALA A 33 15.73 -6.78 -2.86
C ALA A 33 15.52 -6.20 -4.26
N CYS A 34 14.25 -6.01 -4.64
CA CYS A 34 13.87 -5.60 -5.98
C CYS A 34 13.52 -4.12 -6.12
N HIS A 35 13.14 -3.45 -5.04
CA HIS A 35 12.67 -2.08 -5.06
C HIS A 35 13.45 -1.19 -4.08
N ALA A 36 13.34 0.12 -4.25
CA ALA A 36 13.87 1.15 -3.37
C ALA A 36 12.99 2.40 -3.43
N VAL A 37 13.15 3.33 -2.48
CA VAL A 37 12.63 4.71 -2.57
C VAL A 37 13.63 5.60 -3.33
N GLY A 38 13.13 6.36 -4.30
CA GLY A 38 13.87 7.38 -5.05
C GLY A 38 14.79 6.82 -6.14
N LYS A 39 14.75 5.50 -6.41
CA LYS A 39 15.48 4.89 -7.52
C LYS A 39 14.87 3.56 -7.97
N ASN A 40 14.97 3.33 -9.27
CA ASN A 40 14.65 2.06 -9.89
C ASN A 40 15.72 1.01 -9.58
N LYS A 41 15.31 -0.25 -9.34
CA LYS A 41 16.19 -1.41 -9.16
C LYS A 41 15.78 -2.52 -10.14
N VAL A 42 15.51 -3.73 -9.64
CA VAL A 42 14.96 -4.84 -10.43
C VAL A 42 13.51 -4.55 -10.79
N GLY A 43 12.77 -3.89 -9.89
CA GLY A 43 11.46 -3.32 -10.11
C GLY A 43 11.47 -1.78 -10.03
N PRO A 44 10.30 -1.16 -10.24
CA PRO A 44 10.15 0.29 -10.16
C PRO A 44 10.44 0.85 -8.77
N ASP A 45 10.78 2.13 -8.73
CA ASP A 45 10.83 2.94 -7.51
C ASP A 45 9.50 2.86 -6.75
N TRP A 46 9.57 2.60 -5.46
CA TRP A 46 8.39 2.56 -4.61
C TRP A 46 7.72 3.93 -4.41
N ALA A 47 8.45 5.05 -4.52
CA ALA A 47 7.85 6.38 -4.49
C ALA A 47 6.93 6.61 -5.71
N GLU A 48 7.38 6.16 -6.89
CA GLU A 48 6.57 6.18 -8.13
C GLU A 48 5.33 5.28 -7.99
N VAL A 49 5.53 4.06 -7.48
CA VAL A 49 4.41 3.12 -7.25
C VAL A 49 3.41 3.69 -6.24
N ALA A 50 3.88 4.18 -5.09
CA ALA A 50 3.01 4.76 -4.06
C ALA A 50 2.21 5.96 -4.61
N THR A 51 2.85 6.81 -5.41
CA THR A 51 2.18 7.94 -6.08
C THR A 51 1.12 7.45 -7.07
N ALA A 52 1.44 6.45 -7.89
CA ALA A 52 0.51 5.93 -8.90
C ALA A 52 -0.75 5.30 -8.25
N TYR A 53 -0.60 4.62 -7.12
CA TYR A 53 -1.73 4.05 -6.39
C TYR A 53 -2.45 5.07 -5.49
N GLY A 54 -1.75 6.11 -5.03
CA GLY A 54 -2.29 7.19 -4.19
C GLY A 54 -2.48 6.81 -2.72
N SER A 55 -2.85 5.56 -2.44
CA SER A 55 -3.07 5.07 -1.08
C SER A 55 -2.82 3.57 -0.94
N ALA A 56 -2.62 3.12 0.30
CA ALA A 56 -2.45 1.71 0.62
C ALA A 56 -3.71 0.91 0.32
N GLU A 57 -4.89 1.48 0.55
CA GLU A 57 -6.18 0.86 0.30
C GLU A 57 -6.38 0.55 -1.18
N ASN A 58 -5.98 1.47 -2.07
CA ASN A 58 -6.06 1.26 -3.51
C ASN A 58 -5.12 0.14 -3.97
N LEU A 59 -3.91 0.07 -3.41
CA LEU A 59 -2.97 -1.02 -3.71
C LEU A 59 -3.49 -2.36 -3.16
N ALA A 60 -3.99 -2.37 -1.92
CA ALA A 60 -4.59 -3.54 -1.29
C ALA A 60 -5.76 -4.08 -2.12
N LYS A 61 -6.61 -3.20 -2.67
CA LYS A 61 -7.69 -3.60 -3.58
C LYS A 61 -7.14 -4.34 -4.81
N VAL A 62 -6.11 -3.80 -5.46
CA VAL A 62 -5.51 -4.47 -6.62
C VAL A 62 -4.86 -5.81 -6.24
N PHE A 63 -4.25 -5.91 -5.06
CA PHE A 63 -3.76 -7.19 -4.55
C PHE A 63 -4.89 -8.20 -4.32
N LYS A 64 -5.99 -7.80 -3.68
CA LYS A 64 -7.18 -8.64 -3.47
C LYS A 64 -7.84 -9.07 -4.77
N ASP A 65 -7.83 -8.20 -5.77
CA ASP A 65 -8.35 -8.48 -7.12
C ASP A 65 -7.38 -9.39 -7.94
N GLY A 66 -6.28 -9.86 -7.33
CA GLY A 66 -5.36 -10.86 -7.88
C GLY A 66 -4.13 -10.30 -8.56
N PHE A 67 -3.87 -8.98 -8.44
CA PHE A 67 -2.72 -8.29 -9.02
C PHE A 67 -2.53 -8.59 -10.51
N LYS A 68 -3.63 -8.50 -11.28
CA LYS A 68 -3.66 -8.75 -12.72
C LYS A 68 -2.68 -7.84 -13.45
N VAL A 69 -2.13 -8.28 -14.58
CA VAL A 69 -1.02 -7.60 -15.26
C VAL A 69 -1.44 -6.20 -15.71
N GLU A 70 -2.65 -6.06 -16.21
CA GLU A 70 -3.30 -4.83 -16.67
C GLU A 70 -3.50 -3.80 -15.54
N ASP A 71 -3.68 -4.24 -14.29
CA ASP A 71 -3.95 -3.37 -13.14
C ASP A 71 -2.67 -2.84 -12.47
N ARG A 72 -1.49 -3.25 -12.97
CA ARG A 72 -0.19 -2.85 -12.42
C ARG A 72 0.22 -1.47 -12.89
N LYS A 73 -0.47 -0.40 -12.47
CA LYS A 73 -0.32 0.99 -12.93
C LYS A 73 1.07 1.37 -13.49
N VAL A 74 2.14 1.20 -12.72
CA VAL A 74 3.52 1.50 -13.15
C VAL A 74 4.12 0.42 -14.05
N ALA A 75 3.96 -0.86 -13.71
CA ALA A 75 4.61 -1.96 -14.43
C ALA A 75 3.92 -2.31 -15.76
N ALA A 76 2.62 -2.09 -15.87
CA ALA A 76 1.78 -2.38 -17.02
C ALA A 76 1.96 -1.36 -18.16
N THR A 77 2.39 -0.15 -17.83
CA THR A 77 2.49 0.97 -18.79
C THR A 77 3.91 1.17 -19.30
N ASN A 78 4.92 0.60 -18.63
CA ASN A 78 6.33 0.79 -18.97
C ASN A 78 6.96 -0.50 -19.56
N ALA A 79 7.48 -0.42 -20.78
CA ALA A 79 8.13 -1.54 -21.47
C ALA A 79 9.29 -2.17 -20.68
N LYS A 80 9.99 -1.37 -19.86
CA LYS A 80 11.05 -1.85 -18.96
C LYS A 80 10.54 -2.85 -17.91
N TRP A 81 9.27 -2.76 -17.52
CA TRP A 81 8.71 -3.62 -16.47
C TRP A 81 7.82 -4.72 -17.03
N LYS A 82 7.22 -4.52 -18.21
CA LYS A 82 6.36 -5.51 -18.89
C LYS A 82 7.01 -6.88 -19.05
N HIS A 83 8.30 -6.94 -19.38
CA HIS A 83 9.02 -8.22 -19.53
C HIS A 83 9.29 -8.94 -18.20
N LYS A 84 9.06 -8.28 -17.05
CA LYS A 84 9.23 -8.85 -15.70
C LYS A 84 7.90 -9.25 -15.05
N THR A 85 6.80 -9.22 -15.80
CA THR A 85 5.45 -9.53 -15.30
C THR A 85 5.36 -10.90 -14.65
N GLY A 86 5.99 -11.94 -15.22
CA GLY A 86 6.04 -13.28 -14.63
C GLY A 86 6.72 -13.30 -13.25
N MET A 87 7.86 -12.62 -13.11
CA MET A 87 8.56 -12.50 -11.82
C MET A 87 7.69 -11.76 -10.79
N MET A 88 7.07 -10.65 -11.17
CA MET A 88 6.16 -9.90 -10.29
C MET A 88 4.96 -10.75 -9.86
N THR A 89 4.37 -11.53 -10.77
CA THR A 89 3.29 -12.46 -10.44
C THR A 89 3.75 -13.51 -9.43
N GLY A 90 4.96 -14.06 -9.59
CA GLY A 90 5.52 -15.01 -8.64
C GLY A 90 5.70 -14.39 -7.25
N GLN A 91 6.30 -13.20 -7.17
CA GLN A 91 6.47 -12.50 -5.89
C GLN A 91 5.13 -12.17 -5.22
N PHE A 92 4.14 -11.74 -6.00
CA PHE A 92 2.78 -11.53 -5.48
C PHE A 92 2.20 -12.82 -4.88
N LYS A 93 2.23 -13.93 -5.63
CA LYS A 93 1.70 -15.21 -5.17
C LYS A 93 2.38 -15.76 -3.91
N HIS A 94 3.69 -15.54 -3.77
CA HIS A 94 4.46 -16.12 -2.67
C HIS A 94 4.57 -15.24 -1.43
N LEU A 95 4.49 -13.92 -1.60
CA LEU A 95 4.70 -12.98 -0.50
C LEU A 95 3.40 -12.31 -0.08
N ILE A 96 2.53 -11.96 -1.02
CA ILE A 96 1.44 -11.00 -0.78
C ILE A 96 0.09 -11.69 -0.62
N VAL A 97 -0.16 -12.81 -1.32
CA VAL A 97 -1.42 -13.55 -1.19
C VAL A 97 -1.64 -13.99 0.26
N GLY A 98 -2.81 -13.67 0.81
CA GLY A 98 -3.17 -13.88 2.22
C GLY A 98 -2.75 -12.75 3.16
N HIS A 99 -2.03 -11.75 2.65
CA HIS A 99 -1.53 -10.58 3.39
C HIS A 99 -1.78 -9.28 2.63
N GLU A 100 -2.81 -9.19 1.79
CA GLU A 100 -2.97 -8.13 0.81
C GLU A 100 -3.06 -6.73 1.45
N GLU A 101 -3.87 -6.60 2.51
CA GLU A 101 -4.00 -5.35 3.26
C GLU A 101 -2.72 -5.03 4.05
N GLU A 102 -2.18 -6.02 4.76
CA GLU A 102 -1.00 -5.88 5.60
C GLU A 102 0.23 -5.48 4.78
N ALA A 103 0.41 -6.12 3.62
CA ALA A 103 1.49 -5.84 2.69
C ALA A 103 1.37 -4.42 2.13
N ALA A 104 0.19 -4.03 1.65
CA ALA A 104 -0.01 -2.68 1.11
C ALA A 104 0.27 -1.61 2.18
N ASN A 105 -0.25 -1.78 3.40
CA ASN A 105 -0.02 -0.87 4.52
C ASN A 105 1.46 -0.81 4.91
N ALA A 106 2.13 -1.96 5.03
CA ALA A 106 3.54 -2.04 5.39
C ALA A 106 4.45 -1.42 4.30
N LEU A 107 4.11 -1.60 3.03
CA LEU A 107 4.84 -1.02 1.90
C LEU A 107 4.71 0.51 1.92
N PHE A 108 3.50 1.06 2.06
CA PHE A 108 3.30 2.51 2.16
C PHE A 108 3.97 3.10 3.41
N ALA A 109 3.91 2.42 4.55
CA ALA A 109 4.62 2.83 5.76
C ALA A 109 6.14 2.84 5.54
N ALA A 110 6.69 1.82 4.88
CA ALA A 110 8.11 1.75 4.56
C ALA A 110 8.56 2.83 3.58
N VAL A 111 7.73 3.20 2.61
CA VAL A 111 7.97 4.35 1.71
C VAL A 111 8.04 5.65 2.48
N LYS A 112 7.04 5.93 3.33
CA LYS A 112 7.02 7.14 4.18
C LYS A 112 8.23 7.22 5.10
N ALA A 113 8.71 6.08 5.58
CA ALA A 113 9.90 6.00 6.43
C ALA A 113 11.23 6.00 5.66
N GLY A 114 11.22 5.97 4.31
CA GLY A 114 12.42 5.82 3.49
C GLY A 114 13.17 4.50 3.72
N LYS A 115 12.47 3.48 4.22
CA LYS A 115 13.06 2.21 4.67
C LYS A 115 12.96 1.10 3.64
N ILE A 116 12.48 1.35 2.43
CA ILE A 116 12.38 0.35 1.36
C ILE A 116 13.29 0.65 0.19
#